data_AF-A0A519DG32-F1
#
_entry.id   AF-A0A519DG32-F1
#
_cell.length_a   1.000
_cell.length_b   1.000
_cell.length_c   1.000
_cell.angle_alpha   90.00
_cell.angle_beta   90.00
_cell.angle_gamma   90.00
#
_symmetry.space_group_name_H-M   'P 1'
#
loop_
_entity.id
_entity.type
_entity.pdbx_description
1 polymer ?
#
loop_
_entity_poly.entity_id
_entity_poly.type
_entity_poly.pdbx_seq_one_letter_code
_entity_poly.pdbx_strand_id
1 'polypeptide(L)'
;MGPSFERSRFGLPLGALGLALMVFLPEPPLDFEPGYAECRRLYHCQWVLRDQYLDVLIGSLSWIVLALLGSLMIIRGSSVYGRNRPRSVIAGWALVIAAWFLISRMWFYQSIISEPFFIFLGLIVLLSMAATIWIHVQVVRYTEWKTPRMPKIAPLDERESRMVTEMIRRNLGGEVK
;
A
#
# COMPACT_ATOMS: atom_id res chain seq x y z
N MET A 1 -9.57 14.53 -19.19
CA MET A 1 -8.21 14.12 -18.79
C MET A 1 -7.66 15.23 -17.92
N GLY A 2 -7.67 15.05 -16.59
CA GLY A 2 -7.14 16.04 -15.66
C GLY A 2 -5.61 16.14 -15.79
N PRO A 3 -5.01 17.28 -15.44
CA PRO A 3 -3.59 17.50 -15.62
C PRO A 3 -2.82 16.39 -14.90
N SER A 4 -1.91 15.78 -15.65
CA SER A 4 -0.88 14.90 -15.14
C SER A 4 -0.08 15.68 -14.10
N PHE A 5 -0.51 15.63 -12.84
CA PHE A 5 0.33 15.97 -11.70
C PHE A 5 1.64 15.24 -11.91
N GLU A 6 2.75 15.97 -11.93
CA GLU A 6 4.08 15.40 -11.74
C GLU A 6 3.96 14.36 -10.64
N ARG A 7 4.08 13.08 -11.01
CA ARG A 7 3.94 11.99 -10.05
C ARG A 7 4.96 12.26 -8.96
N SER A 8 4.46 12.47 -7.75
CA SER A 8 5.25 12.64 -6.53
C SER A 8 6.46 11.70 -6.59
N ARG A 9 7.66 12.31 -6.62
CA ARG A 9 8.95 11.59 -6.60
C ARG A 9 9.16 10.85 -5.26
N PHE A 10 8.20 10.92 -4.34
CA PHE A 10 8.26 10.23 -3.05
C PHE A 10 7.95 8.74 -3.13
N GLY A 11 7.44 8.22 -4.25
CA GLY A 11 7.16 6.77 -4.37
C GLY A 11 8.42 5.90 -4.22
N LEU A 12 9.53 6.34 -4.81
CA LEU A 12 10.80 5.61 -4.75
C LEU A 12 11.46 5.66 -3.35
N PRO A 13 11.58 6.83 -2.67
CA PRO A 13 12.05 6.86 -1.30
C PRO A 13 11.08 6.25 -0.29
N LEU A 14 9.76 6.27 -0.49
CA LEU A 14 8.84 5.50 0.37
C LEU A 14 9.00 3.98 0.16
N GLY A 15 9.16 3.54 -1.08
CA GLY A 15 9.43 2.14 -1.38
C GLY A 15 10.77 1.68 -0.80
N ALA A 16 11.81 2.51 -0.93
CA ALA A 16 13.12 2.27 -0.32
C ALA A 16 13.05 2.30 1.21
N LEU A 17 12.27 3.21 1.81
CA LEU A 17 12.04 3.26 3.25
C LEU A 17 11.28 2.00 3.72
N GLY A 18 10.26 1.56 3.01
CA GLY A 18 9.53 0.33 3.33
C GLY A 18 10.41 -0.92 3.23
N LEU A 19 11.27 -0.99 2.21
CA LEU A 19 12.26 -2.06 2.05
C LEU A 19 13.36 -1.98 3.11
N ALA A 20 13.85 -0.78 3.41
CA ALA A 20 14.81 -0.54 4.49
C ALA A 20 14.20 -0.91 5.84
N LEU A 21 12.93 -0.58 6.09
CA LEU A 21 12.24 -1.01 7.29
C LEU A 21 12.05 -2.53 7.32
N MET A 22 11.82 -3.21 6.20
CA MET A 22 11.79 -4.68 6.20
C MET A 22 13.17 -5.30 6.48
N VAL A 23 14.25 -4.74 5.93
CA VAL A 23 15.62 -5.28 6.05
C VAL A 23 16.28 -4.89 7.38
N PHE A 24 15.98 -3.69 7.88
CA PHE A 24 16.57 -3.10 9.08
C PHE A 24 15.56 -2.93 10.21
N LEU A 25 14.35 -3.53 10.15
CA LEU A 25 13.50 -3.59 11.33
C LEU A 25 14.35 -4.27 12.41
N PRO A 26 14.65 -3.59 13.53
CA PRO A 26 15.23 -4.29 14.64
C PRO A 26 14.26 -5.41 14.98
N GLU A 27 14.74 -6.65 14.92
CA GLU A 27 14.02 -7.78 15.52
C GLU A 27 13.58 -7.28 16.90
N PRO A 28 12.26 -7.32 17.23
CA PRO A 28 11.90 -7.12 18.62
C PRO A 28 12.76 -8.11 19.38
N PRO A 29 13.58 -7.65 20.34
CA PRO A 29 14.36 -8.60 21.09
C PRO A 29 13.33 -9.56 21.68
N LEU A 30 13.45 -10.84 21.33
CA LEU A 30 12.65 -11.93 21.88
C LEU A 30 13.06 -12.09 23.35
N ASP A 31 12.96 -11.02 24.13
CA ASP A 31 13.27 -10.93 25.55
C ASP A 31 12.13 -11.54 26.39
N PHE A 32 11.07 -12.03 25.75
CA PHE A 32 9.90 -12.60 26.42
C PHE A 32 10.04 -14.08 26.76
N GLU A 33 11.13 -14.75 26.36
CA GLU A 33 11.40 -16.13 26.78
C GLU A 33 12.28 -16.14 28.06
N PRO A 34 11.81 -16.68 29.20
CA PRO A 34 12.62 -16.85 30.39
C PRO A 34 13.72 -17.89 30.12
N GLY A 35 14.87 -17.44 29.61
CA GLY A 35 16.03 -18.27 29.24
C GLY A 35 16.94 -17.65 28.17
N TYR A 36 16.47 -16.61 27.46
CA TYR A 36 17.21 -16.00 26.34
C TYR A 36 18.52 -15.30 26.78
N ALA A 37 18.52 -14.66 27.94
CA ALA A 37 19.69 -14.01 28.52
C ALA A 37 20.81 -15.01 28.90
N GLU A 38 20.44 -16.26 29.18
CA GLU A 38 21.36 -17.34 29.56
C GLU A 38 21.99 -18.02 28.33
N CYS A 39 21.23 -18.22 27.23
CA CYS A 39 21.74 -18.77 25.95
C CYS A 39 22.87 -17.90 25.39
N ARG A 40 22.69 -16.57 25.34
CA ARG A 40 23.67 -15.61 24.80
C ARG A 40 25.01 -15.65 25.52
N ARG A 41 25.04 -16.04 26.80
CA ARG A 41 26.24 -16.02 27.64
C ARG A 41 27.01 -17.35 27.62
N LEU A 42 26.35 -18.49 27.43
CA LEU A 42 26.97 -19.82 27.54
C LEU A 42 27.22 -20.55 26.21
N TYR A 43 26.46 -20.25 25.14
CA TYR A 43 26.62 -20.92 23.85
C TYR A 43 26.53 -19.91 22.70
N HIS A 44 27.35 -20.09 21.66
CA HIS A 44 27.20 -19.36 20.39
C HIS A 44 25.90 -19.82 19.70
N CYS A 45 24.76 -19.23 20.08
CA CYS A 45 23.41 -19.52 19.54
C CYS A 45 23.22 -18.98 18.09
N GLN A 46 24.30 -18.73 17.34
CA GLN A 46 24.28 -18.12 15.99
C GLN A 46 23.59 -19.01 14.94
N TRP A 47 23.54 -20.33 15.16
CA TRP A 47 22.90 -21.29 14.25
C TRP A 47 21.38 -21.36 14.47
N VAL A 48 20.91 -21.29 15.72
CA VAL A 48 19.47 -21.30 16.06
C VAL A 48 18.76 -20.04 15.54
N LEU A 49 19.44 -18.89 15.62
CA LEU A 49 18.90 -17.62 15.11
C LEU A 49 18.81 -17.62 13.58
N ARG A 50 19.77 -18.25 12.89
CA ARG A 50 19.75 -18.39 11.43
C ARG A 50 18.55 -19.23 10.97
N ASP A 51 18.29 -20.35 11.64
CA ASP A 51 17.19 -21.24 11.29
C ASP A 51 15.82 -20.58 11.55
N GLN A 52 15.68 -19.87 12.68
CA GLN A 52 14.48 -19.06 12.97
C GLN A 52 14.26 -17.94 11.96
N TYR A 53 15.33 -17.25 11.54
CA TYR A 53 15.26 -16.21 10.52
C TYR A 53 14.83 -16.78 9.16
N LEU A 54 15.38 -17.93 8.77
CA LEU A 54 15.00 -18.64 7.55
C LEU A 54 13.53 -19.07 7.56
N ASP A 55 13.03 -19.57 8.69
CA ASP A 55 11.61 -19.92 8.85
C ASP A 55 10.71 -18.69 8.75
N VAL A 56 11.11 -17.56 9.33
CA VAL A 56 10.37 -16.30 9.21
C VAL A 56 10.37 -15.79 7.77
N LEU A 57 11.51 -15.87 7.08
CA LEU A 57 11.67 -15.41 5.70
C LEU A 57 10.82 -16.28 4.73
N ILE A 58 10.93 -17.60 4.84
CA ILE A 58 10.20 -18.57 4.01
C ILE A 58 8.69 -18.49 4.31
N GLY A 59 8.32 -18.45 5.60
CA GLY A 59 6.94 -18.27 6.03
C GLY A 59 6.36 -16.97 5.49
N SER A 60 7.15 -15.91 5.44
CA SER A 60 6.71 -14.60 4.95
C SER A 60 6.55 -14.54 3.43
N LEU A 61 7.36 -15.28 2.71
CA LEU A 61 7.34 -15.32 1.24
C LEU A 61 5.97 -15.75 0.70
N SER A 62 5.32 -16.70 1.38
CA SER A 62 4.02 -17.24 1.00
C SER A 62 2.92 -16.18 0.96
N TRP A 63 2.79 -15.37 2.02
CA TRP A 63 1.77 -14.32 2.09
C TRP A 63 2.13 -13.09 1.26
N ILE A 64 3.42 -12.76 1.13
CA ILE A 64 3.89 -11.67 0.25
C ILE A 64 3.51 -11.95 -1.21
N VAL A 65 3.78 -13.17 -1.69
CA VAL A 65 3.45 -13.57 -3.07
C VAL A 65 1.93 -13.50 -3.32
N LEU A 66 1.13 -13.99 -2.38
CA LEU A 66 -0.33 -13.91 -2.46
C LEU A 66 -0.84 -12.47 -2.47
N ALA A 67 -0.29 -11.60 -1.62
CA ALA A 67 -0.66 -10.18 -1.56
C ALA A 67 -0.27 -9.43 -2.86
N LEU A 68 0.90 -9.73 -3.43
CA LEU A 68 1.36 -9.15 -4.70
C LEU A 68 0.50 -9.61 -5.87
N LEU A 69 0.22 -10.91 -5.98
CA LEU A 69 -0.66 -11.44 -7.02
C LEU A 69 -2.08 -10.88 -6.91
N GLY A 70 -2.64 -10.86 -5.69
CA GLY A 70 -3.96 -10.32 -5.41
C GLY A 70 -4.08 -8.85 -5.78
N SER A 71 -3.11 -8.02 -5.38
CA SER A 71 -3.08 -6.59 -5.71
C SER A 71 -2.93 -6.33 -7.21
N LEU A 72 -2.07 -7.07 -7.92
CA LEU A 72 -1.94 -6.96 -9.38
C LEU A 72 -3.24 -7.31 -10.11
N MET A 73 -3.97 -8.34 -9.64
CA MET A 73 -5.26 -8.71 -10.19
C MET A 73 -6.33 -7.63 -9.95
N ILE A 74 -6.36 -7.01 -8.77
CA ILE A 74 -7.26 -5.90 -8.46
C ILE A 74 -6.98 -4.71 -9.36
N ILE A 75 -5.71 -4.31 -9.51
CA ILE A 75 -5.32 -3.15 -10.32
C ILE A 75 -5.68 -3.39 -11.80
N ARG A 76 -5.33 -4.55 -12.36
CA ARG A 76 -5.62 -4.88 -13.76
C ARG A 76 -7.11 -5.07 -14.06
N GLY A 77 -7.88 -5.54 -13.08
CA GLY A 77 -9.32 -5.78 -13.20
C GLY A 77 -10.20 -4.56 -12.89
N SER A 78 -9.64 -3.55 -12.23
CA SER A 78 -10.33 -2.30 -11.87
C SER A 78 -10.61 -1.43 -13.09
N SER A 79 -11.77 -0.77 -13.10
CA SER A 79 -12.19 0.18 -14.15
C SER A 79 -11.31 1.45 -14.21
N VAL A 80 -10.54 1.72 -13.15
CA VAL A 80 -9.71 2.94 -13.04
C VAL A 80 -8.40 2.81 -13.82
N TYR A 81 -7.78 1.62 -13.81
CA TYR A 81 -6.44 1.40 -14.40
C TYR A 81 -6.42 0.36 -15.52
N GLY A 82 -7.48 -0.43 -15.66
CA GLY A 82 -7.54 -1.54 -16.60
C GLY A 82 -8.93 -1.76 -17.18
N ARG A 83 -9.14 -2.94 -17.76
CA ARG A 83 -10.42 -3.33 -18.35
C ARG A 83 -11.32 -3.85 -17.24
N ASN A 84 -12.53 -3.27 -17.12
CA ASN A 84 -13.49 -3.62 -16.08
C ASN A 84 -13.82 -5.13 -16.11
N ARG A 85 -13.19 -5.90 -15.21
CA ARG A 85 -13.31 -7.35 -15.10
C ARG A 85 -13.63 -7.70 -13.64
N PRO A 86 -14.91 -7.63 -13.23
CA PRO A 86 -15.31 -7.74 -11.82
C PRO A 86 -14.91 -9.08 -11.20
N ARG A 87 -14.94 -10.18 -11.97
CA ARG A 87 -14.48 -11.51 -11.52
C ARG A 87 -12.99 -11.51 -11.12
N SER A 88 -12.15 -10.80 -11.87
CA SER A 88 -10.71 -10.68 -11.57
C SER A 88 -10.49 -9.87 -10.29
N VAL A 89 -11.29 -8.83 -10.06
CA VAL A 89 -11.22 -8.01 -8.85
C VAL A 89 -11.63 -8.82 -7.62
N ILE A 90 -12.72 -9.59 -7.70
CA ILE A 90 -13.19 -10.47 -6.62
C ILE A 90 -12.11 -11.52 -6.29
N ALA A 91 -11.55 -12.18 -7.30
CA ALA A 91 -10.47 -13.15 -7.11
C ALA A 91 -9.22 -12.51 -6.48
N GLY A 92 -8.85 -11.30 -6.92
CA GLY A 92 -7.73 -10.57 -6.33
C GLY A 92 -7.95 -10.24 -4.85
N TRP A 93 -9.16 -9.82 -4.47
CA TRP A 93 -9.52 -9.62 -3.06
C TRP A 93 -9.48 -10.91 -2.25
N ALA A 94 -9.93 -12.03 -2.80
CA ALA A 94 -9.84 -13.34 -2.13
C ALA A 94 -8.38 -13.71 -1.83
N LEU A 95 -7.45 -13.45 -2.76
CA LEU A 95 -6.02 -13.69 -2.55
C LEU A 95 -5.43 -12.77 -1.48
N VAL A 96 -5.83 -11.50 -1.42
CA VAL A 96 -5.39 -10.56 -0.38
C VAL A 96 -5.89 -11.00 1.01
N ILE A 97 -7.15 -11.46 1.10
CA ILE A 97 -7.70 -12.01 2.35
C ILE A 97 -6.95 -13.28 2.76
N ALA A 98 -6.64 -14.17 1.81
CA ALA A 98 -5.85 -15.36 2.07
C ALA A 98 -4.43 -15.02 2.58
N ALA A 99 -3.77 -14.01 1.99
CA ALA A 99 -2.49 -13.50 2.49
C ALA A 99 -2.61 -13.00 3.94
N TRP A 100 -3.66 -12.23 4.24
CA TRP A 100 -3.96 -11.74 5.60
C TRP A 100 -4.21 -12.86 6.60
N PHE A 101 -4.87 -13.94 6.17
CA PHE A 101 -5.09 -15.11 7.01
C PHE A 101 -3.78 -15.86 7.32
N LEU A 102 -2.88 -15.97 6.35
CA LEU A 102 -1.59 -16.62 6.55
C LEU A 102 -0.68 -15.83 7.50
N ILE A 103 -0.57 -14.52 7.30
CA ILE A 103 0.21 -13.67 8.20
C ILE A 103 -0.37 -13.65 9.62
N SER A 104 -1.70 -13.65 9.77
CA SER A 104 -2.33 -13.68 11.09
C SER A 104 -2.11 -15.01 11.82
N ARG A 105 -2.15 -16.13 11.08
CA ARG A 105 -1.81 -17.46 11.58
C ARG A 105 -0.37 -17.53 12.11
N MET A 106 0.56 -16.90 11.40
CA MET A 106 1.98 -16.93 11.74
C MET A 106 2.33 -16.05 12.94
N TRP A 107 1.80 -14.83 13.00
CA TRP A 107 2.27 -13.81 13.94
C TRP A 107 1.36 -13.59 15.15
N PHE A 108 0.06 -13.80 15.00
CA PHE A 108 -0.92 -13.31 15.98
C PHE A 108 -1.84 -14.41 16.53
N TYR A 109 -1.88 -15.59 15.92
CA TYR A 109 -2.83 -16.64 16.27
C TYR A 109 -2.74 -17.08 17.73
N GLN A 110 -1.53 -17.35 18.21
CA GLN A 110 -1.32 -17.75 19.61
C GLN A 110 -1.73 -16.63 20.56
N SER A 111 -1.23 -15.41 20.33
CA SER A 111 -1.52 -14.24 21.17
C SER A 111 -3.00 -13.85 21.20
N ILE A 112 -3.72 -13.97 20.08
CA ILE A 112 -5.16 -13.66 19.99
C ILE A 112 -6.00 -14.68 20.77
N ILE A 113 -5.61 -15.97 20.76
CA ILE A 113 -6.36 -17.03 21.43
C ILE A 113 -6.03 -17.08 22.92
N SER A 114 -4.77 -16.87 23.29
CA SER A 114 -4.32 -16.98 24.67
C SER A 114 -4.74 -15.77 25.51
N GLU A 115 -4.79 -14.58 24.92
CA GLU A 115 -4.88 -13.33 25.66
C GLU A 115 -5.96 -12.39 25.07
N PRO A 116 -7.15 -12.28 25.70
CA PRO A 116 -8.27 -11.50 25.17
C PRO A 116 -7.97 -9.99 25.07
N PHE A 117 -6.93 -9.51 25.76
CA PHE A 117 -6.45 -8.14 25.64
C PHE A 117 -6.00 -7.77 24.21
N PHE A 118 -5.39 -8.69 23.45
CA PHE A 118 -4.95 -8.41 22.09
C PHE A 118 -6.12 -8.21 21.11
N ILE A 119 -7.28 -8.81 21.38
CA ILE A 119 -8.50 -8.57 20.59
C ILE A 119 -8.95 -7.12 20.78
N PHE A 120 -8.98 -6.64 22.02
CA PHE A 120 -9.33 -5.26 22.34
C PHE A 120 -8.35 -4.26 21.71
N LEU A 121 -7.04 -4.55 21.79
CA LEU A 121 -6.01 -3.73 21.14
C LEU A 121 -6.20 -3.70 19.61
N GLY A 122 -6.49 -4.85 18.99
CA GLY A 122 -6.77 -4.95 17.57
C GLY A 122 -7.97 -4.10 17.14
N LEU A 123 -9.05 -4.09 17.93
CA LEU A 123 -10.21 -3.23 17.70
C LEU A 123 -9.86 -1.74 17.80
N ILE A 124 -9.03 -1.35 18.76
CA ILE A 124 -8.55 0.03 18.88
C ILE A 124 -7.76 0.43 17.63
N VAL A 125 -6.87 -0.44 17.13
CA VAL A 125 -6.09 -0.19 15.91
C VAL A 125 -7.00 -0.03 14.69
N LEU A 126 -8.02 -0.87 14.55
CA LEU A 126 -8.98 -0.74 13.45
C LEU A 126 -9.80 0.56 13.55
N LEU A 127 -10.21 0.94 14.76
CA LEU A 127 -10.96 2.16 15.01
C LEU A 127 -10.09 3.41 14.76
N SER A 128 -8.81 3.36 15.15
CA SER A 128 -7.87 4.45 14.89
C SER A 128 -7.59 4.62 13.40
N MET A 129 -7.43 3.52 12.66
CA MET A 129 -7.25 3.56 11.20
C MET A 129 -8.49 4.14 10.51
N ALA A 130 -9.69 3.74 10.92
CA ALA A 130 -10.95 4.30 10.42
C ALA A 130 -11.06 5.80 10.75
N ALA A 131 -10.69 6.21 11.96
CA ALA A 131 -10.67 7.61 12.38
C ALA A 131 -9.67 8.43 11.54
N THR A 132 -8.47 7.91 11.26
CA THR A 132 -7.49 8.58 10.39
C THR A 132 -8.04 8.81 8.99
N ILE A 133 -8.66 7.80 8.37
CA ILE A 133 -9.29 7.94 7.05
C ILE A 133 -10.40 8.99 7.10
N TRP A 134 -11.24 8.94 8.14
CA TRP A 134 -12.33 9.90 8.31
C TRP A 134 -11.81 11.33 8.45
N ILE A 135 -10.81 11.58 9.30
CA ILE A 135 -10.16 12.90 9.45
C ILE A 135 -9.60 13.36 8.11
N HIS A 136 -8.92 12.47 7.37
CA HIS A 136 -8.34 12.82 6.08
C HIS A 136 -9.42 13.26 5.07
N VAL A 137 -10.56 12.57 5.03
CA VAL A 137 -11.71 12.97 4.21
C VAL A 137 -12.26 14.33 4.63
N GLN A 138 -12.35 14.61 5.94
CA GLN A 138 -12.81 15.92 6.42
C GLN A 138 -11.84 17.04 6.05
N VAL A 139 -10.52 16.80 6.14
CA VAL A 139 -9.49 17.75 5.73
C VAL A 139 -9.62 18.06 4.25
N VAL A 140 -9.72 17.04 3.39
CA VAL A 140 -9.92 17.22 1.94
C VAL A 140 -11.18 18.05 1.68
N ARG A 141 -12.32 17.68 2.27
CA ARG A 141 -13.57 18.44 2.13
C ARG A 141 -13.46 19.88 2.57
N TYR A 142 -12.80 20.12 3.70
CA TYR A 142 -12.57 21.47 4.22
C TYR A 142 -11.72 22.28 3.24
N THR A 143 -10.64 21.69 2.71
CA THR A 143 -9.77 22.37 1.73
C THR A 143 -10.50 22.67 0.43
N GLU A 144 -11.29 21.72 -0.11
CA GLU A 144 -12.10 21.94 -1.31
C GLU A 144 -13.15 23.03 -1.10
N TRP A 145 -13.77 23.08 0.09
CA TRP A 145 -14.76 24.09 0.41
C TRP A 145 -14.16 25.50 0.53
N LYS A 146 -12.95 25.62 1.11
CA LYS A 146 -12.24 26.89 1.27
C LYS A 146 -11.54 27.36 0.00
N THR A 147 -11.20 26.45 -0.90
CA THR A 147 -10.55 26.81 -2.16
C THR A 147 -11.57 27.52 -3.07
N PRO A 148 -11.32 28.78 -3.48
CA PRO A 148 -12.21 29.46 -4.40
C PRO A 148 -12.37 28.64 -5.67
N ARG A 149 -13.63 28.36 -6.07
CA ARG A 149 -13.87 27.73 -7.37
C ARG A 149 -13.32 28.65 -8.44
N MET A 150 -12.33 28.18 -9.20
CA MET A 150 -11.84 28.94 -10.34
C MET A 150 -13.04 29.30 -11.24
N PRO A 151 -13.16 30.56 -11.67
CA PRO A 151 -14.22 30.94 -12.58
C PRO A 151 -14.16 30.01 -13.79
N LYS A 152 -15.32 29.59 -14.28
CA LYS A 152 -15.40 28.84 -15.54
C LYS A 152 -14.65 29.67 -16.57
N ILE A 153 -13.52 29.15 -17.03
CA ILE A 153 -12.74 29.76 -18.11
C ILE A 153 -13.69 29.84 -19.30
N ALA A 154 -13.78 31.02 -19.92
CA ALA A 154 -14.59 31.19 -21.11
C ALA A 154 -14.18 30.13 -22.16
N PRO A 155 -15.14 29.59 -22.94
CA PRO A 155 -14.77 28.75 -24.07
C PRO A 155 -13.79 29.52 -24.96
N LEU A 156 -12.84 28.79 -25.56
CA LEU A 156 -11.84 29.40 -26.45
C LEU A 156 -12.55 30.26 -27.50
N ASP A 157 -12.05 31.47 -27.69
CA ASP A 157 -12.45 32.32 -28.81
C ASP A 157 -12.12 31.61 -30.14
N GLU A 158 -12.83 31.97 -31.20
CA GLU A 158 -12.63 31.45 -32.55
C GLU A 158 -11.16 31.55 -33.00
N ARG A 159 -10.47 32.61 -32.58
CA ARG A 159 -9.06 32.86 -32.90
C ARG A 159 -8.11 31.98 -32.09
N GLU A 160 -8.38 31.83 -30.79
CA GLU A 160 -7.61 30.95 -29.91
C GLU A 160 -7.79 29.48 -30.28
N SER A 161 -9.03 29.06 -30.57
CA SER A 161 -9.37 27.72 -31.05
C SER A 161 -8.58 27.37 -32.32
N ARG A 162 -8.52 28.31 -33.28
CA ARG A 162 -7.76 28.12 -34.52
C ARG A 162 -6.26 28.04 -34.27
N MET A 163 -5.71 28.89 -33.39
CA MET A 163 -4.30 28.86 -33.01
C MET A 163 -3.92 27.55 -32.30
N VAL A 164 -4.74 27.10 -31.34
CA VAL A 164 -4.51 25.85 -30.60
C VAL A 164 -4.63 24.65 -31.54
N THR A 165 -5.62 24.65 -32.43
CA THR A 165 -5.80 23.61 -33.45
C THR A 165 -4.58 23.51 -34.37
N GLU A 166 -4.05 24.65 -34.84
CA GLU A 166 -2.84 24.68 -35.67
C GLU A 166 -1.58 24.27 -34.91
N MET A 167 -1.41 24.66 -33.64
CA MET A 167 -0.30 24.19 -32.80
C MET A 167 -0.36 22.67 -32.59
N ILE A 168 -1.55 22.13 -32.29
CA ILE A 168 -1.77 20.69 -32.14
C ILE A 168 -1.48 19.98 -33.46
N ARG A 169 -2.00 20.50 -34.57
CA ARG A 169 -1.77 19.96 -35.93
C ARG A 169 -0.30 19.93 -36.28
N ARG A 170 0.44 21.00 -35.97
CA ARG A 170 1.89 21.11 -36.23
C ARG A 170 2.71 20.15 -35.37
N ASN A 171 2.34 19.98 -34.10
CA ASN A 171 3.05 19.10 -33.17
C ASN A 171 2.71 17.61 -33.32
N LEU A 172 1.50 17.28 -33.76
CA LEU A 172 1.07 15.90 -34.03
C LEU A 172 1.44 15.42 -35.44
N GLY A 173 2.20 16.20 -36.20
CA GLY A 173 2.65 15.80 -37.54
C GLY A 173 1.48 15.64 -38.51
N GLY A 174 0.51 16.56 -38.48
CA GLY A 174 -0.63 16.55 -39.37
C GLY A 174 -0.22 16.80 -40.83
N GLU A 175 0.14 15.73 -41.53
CA GLU A 175 0.25 15.70 -42.98
C GLU A 175 -1.09 16.10 -43.63
N VAL A 176 -1.00 17.02 -44.59
CA VAL A 176 -2.11 17.46 -45.42
C VAL A 176 -2.24 16.48 -46.58
N LYS A 177 -3.43 15.88 -46.74
CA LYS A 177 -3.98 15.63 -48.07
C LYS A 177 -4.96 16.74 -48.39
#